data_AF-A0A9K3KMA2-F1
#
_entry.id   AF-A0A9K3KMA2-F1
#
_cell.length_a   1.000
_cell.length_b   1.000
_cell.length_c   1.000
_cell.angle_alpha   90.00
_cell.angle_beta   90.00
_cell.angle_gamma   90.00
#
_symmetry.space_group_name_H-M   'P 1'
#
loop_
_entity.id
_entity.type
_entity.pdbx_description
1 polymer ?
#
loop_
_entity_poly.entity_id
_entity_poly.type
_entity_poly.pdbx_seq_one_letter_code
_entity_poly.pdbx_strand_id
1 'polypeptide(L)'
;MNESSRGNRDSGGGNLRSRIIAGQQSGLYPEHQHHSVVYNPGYLYEDDYGEDNDGGVAKKRSRQQLMTGPMICLTSCRRTVFSPAVLSAVAMISSLLSIQFVDSIVVTVASALNLGMGLLVLLQQRKLRRMGNLRREHDDLRRRANFFYQERERLHRAQERLDQTLAGLHYVPQELHKLSKNKDVHRLMEIVEEQKLVHEAIRKKIQQRVMQQLLGVVVKADRDQDFALGPREIELLVLRLRSVQDIEFHEERFREMLTDDPSIHSVIRMLRSMQERDDEYRYAEPVFVIKPIRTAEEVAEDQTPELDDERPGVGFSF
;
A
#
# COMPACT_ATOMS: atom_id res chain seq x y z
N MET A 1 -16.65 39.15 -57.32
CA MET A 1 -17.99 39.47 -56.78
C MET A 1 -18.01 38.86 -55.38
N ASN A 2 -17.58 39.63 -54.36
CA ASN A 2 -18.40 40.57 -53.54
C ASN A 2 -19.36 39.78 -52.64
N GLU A 3 -19.48 39.94 -51.32
CA GLU A 3 -19.10 40.93 -50.30
C GLU A 3 -19.20 40.16 -48.94
N SER A 4 -18.29 40.30 -47.98
CA SER A 4 -18.29 41.33 -46.94
C SER A 4 -19.65 41.61 -46.29
N SER A 5 -19.89 41.12 -45.08
CA SER A 5 -20.62 41.91 -44.08
C SER A 5 -20.35 41.46 -42.65
N ARG A 6 -19.82 42.44 -41.91
CA ARG A 6 -19.66 42.51 -40.46
C ARG A 6 -21.03 42.55 -39.78
N GLY A 7 -21.10 42.06 -38.54
CA GLY A 7 -22.28 42.20 -37.69
C GLY A 7 -21.95 42.07 -36.21
N ASN A 8 -21.23 43.06 -35.69
CA ASN A 8 -20.99 43.32 -34.27
C ASN A 8 -22.32 43.65 -33.56
N ARG A 9 -22.66 42.95 -32.47
CA ARG A 9 -23.54 43.48 -31.41
C ARG A 9 -23.13 42.94 -30.04
N ASP A 10 -22.49 43.84 -29.30
CA ASP A 10 -22.58 43.97 -27.86
C ASP A 10 -24.02 43.86 -27.37
N SER A 11 -24.23 43.07 -26.32
CA SER A 11 -25.28 43.34 -25.34
C SER A 11 -24.84 42.80 -23.99
N GLY A 12 -24.39 43.73 -23.15
CA GLY A 12 -24.12 43.49 -21.74
C GLY A 12 -25.37 43.07 -20.99
N GLY A 13 -25.17 42.18 -20.02
CA GLY A 13 -26.19 41.70 -19.11
C GLY A 13 -25.59 41.42 -17.74
N GLY A 14 -25.63 42.44 -16.87
CA GLY A 14 -25.96 42.29 -15.45
C GLY A 14 -25.07 41.39 -14.59
N ASN A 15 -23.94 41.96 -14.14
CA ASN A 15 -23.22 41.50 -12.97
C ASN A 15 -23.98 41.94 -11.70
N LEU A 16 -24.90 41.11 -11.20
CA LEU A 16 -25.73 41.39 -10.01
C LEU A 16 -26.01 40.07 -9.25
N ARG A 17 -25.02 39.56 -8.50
CA ARG A 17 -25.26 38.57 -7.43
C ARG A 17 -24.13 38.46 -6.40
N SER A 18 -23.59 39.60 -5.98
CA SER A 18 -22.62 39.69 -4.89
C SER A 18 -23.04 40.78 -3.89
N ARG A 19 -23.92 40.43 -2.96
CA ARG A 19 -24.02 40.95 -1.57
C ARG A 19 -25.29 40.42 -0.89
N ILE A 20 -25.21 40.33 0.44
CA ILE A 20 -26.20 39.80 1.39
C ILE A 20 -26.12 38.27 1.42
N ILE A 21 -25.41 37.61 2.34
CA ILE A 21 -25.71 37.55 3.77
C ILE A 21 -24.39 37.58 4.58
N ALA A 22 -24.07 38.72 5.18
CA ALA A 22 -23.30 38.77 6.41
C ALA A 22 -24.32 38.67 7.55
N GLY A 23 -24.40 37.50 8.17
CA GLY A 23 -25.38 37.16 9.19
C GLY A 23 -24.75 36.30 10.26
N GLN A 24 -23.90 36.93 11.07
CA GLN A 24 -23.80 36.77 12.52
C GLN A 24 -24.62 35.60 13.11
N GLN A 25 -23.97 34.47 13.37
CA GLN A 25 -24.34 33.56 14.46
C GLN A 25 -23.06 32.96 15.07
N SER A 26 -22.56 33.70 16.05
CA SER A 26 -21.82 33.15 17.18
C SER A 26 -22.74 32.18 17.93
N GLY A 27 -22.47 30.88 17.79
CA GLY A 27 -23.17 29.81 18.48
C GLY A 27 -22.19 28.68 18.79
N LEU A 28 -21.85 28.57 20.06
CA LEU A 28 -21.03 27.56 20.70
C LEU A 28 -21.21 26.14 20.11
N TYR A 29 -20.11 25.58 19.59
CA TYR A 29 -19.97 24.14 19.42
C TYR A 29 -19.30 23.56 20.67
N PRO A 30 -19.78 22.43 21.23
CA PRO A 30 -19.04 21.71 22.25
C PRO A 30 -17.84 21.02 21.59
N GLU A 31 -16.67 21.36 22.11
CA GLU A 31 -15.37 20.78 21.81
C GLU A 31 -15.37 19.30 22.27
N HIS A 32 -15.73 18.38 21.37
CA HIS A 32 -15.51 16.96 21.59
C HIS A 32 -14.02 16.66 21.37
N GLN A 33 -13.29 16.58 22.49
CA GLN A 33 -11.93 16.07 22.58
C GLN A 33 -11.90 14.60 22.10
N HIS A 34 -11.70 14.40 20.80
CA HIS A 34 -11.18 13.15 20.31
C HIS A 34 -9.68 13.10 20.64
N HIS A 35 -9.33 12.19 21.54
CA HIS A 35 -7.97 11.73 21.75
C HIS A 35 -7.37 11.29 20.39
N SER A 36 -6.69 12.22 19.72
CA SER A 36 -5.72 11.86 18.70
C SER A 36 -4.62 11.09 19.41
N VAL A 37 -4.57 9.78 19.21
CA VAL A 37 -3.38 8.99 19.51
C VAL A 37 -2.30 9.53 18.59
N VAL A 38 -1.48 10.43 19.13
CA VAL A 38 -0.24 10.90 18.52
C VAL A 38 0.68 9.69 18.46
N TYR A 39 0.58 8.92 17.38
CA TYR A 39 1.70 8.10 16.95
C TYR A 39 2.78 9.09 16.56
N ASN A 40 3.78 9.17 17.42
CA ASN A 40 5.03 9.87 17.16
C ASN A 40 5.98 8.87 16.50
N PRO A 41 6.10 8.80 15.16
CA PRO A 41 7.28 8.22 14.56
C PRO A 41 8.36 9.29 14.66
N GLY A 42 9.01 9.36 15.82
CA GLY A 42 10.22 10.14 16.03
C GLY A 42 11.36 9.56 15.20
N TYR A 43 11.35 9.82 13.89
CA TYR A 43 12.50 9.81 13.01
C TYR A 43 12.24 10.89 11.93
N LEU A 44 12.51 12.13 12.32
CA LEU A 44 12.89 13.18 11.38
C LEU A 44 14.18 12.71 10.68
N TYR A 45 14.03 12.00 9.57
CA TYR A 45 15.08 11.97 8.55
C TYR A 45 14.95 13.29 7.80
N GLU A 46 15.76 14.28 8.18
CA GLU A 46 16.17 15.34 7.27
C GLU A 46 17.02 14.68 6.17
N ASP A 47 16.37 13.97 5.24
CA ASP A 47 16.99 13.58 3.99
C ASP A 47 16.88 14.76 3.04
N ASP A 48 17.97 15.51 3.03
CA ASP A 48 18.40 16.44 2.00
C ASP A 48 18.25 15.76 0.63
N TYR A 49 17.08 15.92 0.00
CA TYR A 49 16.87 15.55 -1.40
C TYR A 49 17.69 16.50 -2.25
N GLY A 50 18.97 16.18 -2.43
CA GLY A 50 19.76 16.68 -3.54
C GLY A 50 19.08 16.26 -4.84
N GLU A 51 18.29 17.16 -5.39
CA GLU A 51 17.92 17.15 -6.81
C GLU A 51 19.22 17.18 -7.62
N ASP A 52 19.70 16.02 -8.03
CA ASP A 52 20.59 15.89 -9.18
C ASP A 52 19.77 16.22 -10.45
N ASN A 53 19.44 17.49 -10.60
CA ASN A 53 19.10 18.07 -11.88
C ASN A 53 20.42 18.31 -12.61
N ASP A 54 20.73 17.40 -13.53
CA ASP A 54 21.73 17.53 -14.59
C ASP A 54 21.45 18.79 -15.44
N GLY A 55 21.86 19.93 -14.92
CA GLY A 55 21.89 21.23 -15.59
C GLY A 55 23.32 21.74 -15.61
N GLY A 56 24.04 21.46 -16.70
CA GLY A 56 25.44 21.80 -16.87
C GLY A 56 25.75 23.26 -16.56
N VAL A 57 26.53 23.50 -15.51
CA VAL A 57 27.23 24.77 -15.30
C VAL A 57 28.66 24.47 -14.86
N ALA A 58 29.60 24.84 -15.71
CA ALA A 58 31.03 24.75 -15.48
C ALA A 58 31.41 25.59 -14.24
N LYS A 59 31.57 24.97 -13.08
CA LYS A 59 31.97 25.66 -11.85
C LYS A 59 33.46 25.49 -11.60
N LYS A 60 34.15 26.62 -11.79
CA LYS A 60 35.57 26.87 -11.59
C LYS A 60 36.13 26.24 -10.32
N ARG A 61 37.25 25.52 -10.51
CA ARG A 61 38.33 25.29 -9.54
C ARG A 61 38.59 26.56 -8.71
N SER A 62 38.40 26.44 -7.40
CA SER A 62 38.96 27.39 -6.44
C SER A 62 39.81 26.60 -5.45
N ARG A 63 41.11 26.85 -5.52
CA ARG A 63 42.15 26.37 -4.61
C ARG A 63 41.84 26.89 -3.20
N GLN A 64 41.92 26.03 -2.20
CA GLN A 64 42.40 26.46 -0.89
C GLN A 64 43.47 25.49 -0.40
N GLN A 65 44.67 26.05 -0.33
CA GLN A 65 45.85 25.52 0.33
C GLN A 65 45.65 25.71 1.83
N LEU A 66 45.91 24.67 2.64
CA LEU A 66 46.25 24.87 4.05
C LEU A 66 47.35 23.89 4.47
N MET A 67 48.57 24.44 4.48
CA MET A 67 49.64 24.30 5.49
C MET A 67 49.75 22.93 6.21
N THR A 68 50.65 22.05 5.75
CA THR A 68 52.05 21.87 6.25
C THR A 68 52.17 21.42 7.71
N GLY A 69 52.14 20.10 7.91
CA GLY A 69 52.95 19.39 8.91
C GLY A 69 53.96 18.50 8.17
N PRO A 70 55.08 18.07 8.78
CA PRO A 70 56.15 17.34 8.11
C PRO A 70 55.65 15.94 7.69
N MET A 71 55.14 15.88 6.46
CA MET A 71 54.97 14.65 5.73
C MET A 71 56.35 14.03 5.53
N ILE A 72 56.54 12.86 6.15
CA ILE A 72 57.47 11.87 5.63
C ILE A 72 57.01 11.61 4.19
N CYS A 73 57.75 12.19 3.26
CA CYS A 73 57.49 12.18 1.84
C CYS A 73 57.82 10.77 1.32
N LEU A 74 56.90 9.81 1.54
CA LEU A 74 56.84 8.60 0.72
C LEU A 74 56.27 9.03 -0.63
N THR A 75 57.19 9.54 -1.43
CA THR A 75 57.07 9.85 -2.86
C THR A 75 56.19 8.84 -3.56
N SER A 76 55.07 9.33 -4.07
CA SER A 76 54.40 8.98 -5.32
C SER A 76 54.89 7.72 -6.04
N CYS A 77 54.72 6.54 -5.43
CA CYS A 77 54.52 5.32 -6.19
C CYS A 77 53.12 5.42 -6.79
N ARG A 78 53.08 5.86 -8.04
CA ARG A 78 51.97 5.70 -8.99
C ARG A 78 51.27 4.38 -8.67
N ARG A 79 50.08 4.44 -8.06
CA ARG A 79 49.19 3.29 -7.79
C ARG A 79 48.86 2.65 -9.13
N THR A 80 49.73 1.80 -9.63
CA THR A 80 49.31 0.75 -10.53
C THR A 80 48.34 -0.08 -9.69
N VAL A 81 47.06 -0.02 -10.08
CA VAL A 81 46.00 -0.83 -9.51
C VAL A 81 46.25 -2.26 -9.97
N PHE A 82 47.36 -2.86 -9.52
CA PHE A 82 47.54 -4.28 -9.63
C PHE A 82 46.45 -4.87 -8.74
N SER A 83 45.54 -5.61 -9.35
CA SER A 83 44.50 -6.28 -8.60
C SER A 83 45.20 -7.10 -7.50
N PRO A 84 44.66 -7.12 -6.27
CA PRO A 84 45.30 -7.82 -5.16
C PRO A 84 45.58 -9.30 -5.48
N ALA A 85 44.84 -9.89 -6.43
CA ALA A 85 45.09 -11.22 -6.94
C ALA A 85 46.41 -11.35 -7.71
N VAL A 86 46.81 -10.34 -8.49
CA VAL A 86 48.09 -10.33 -9.20
C VAL A 86 49.24 -10.22 -8.19
N LEU A 87 49.09 -9.37 -7.16
CA LEU A 87 50.11 -9.21 -6.13
C LEU A 87 50.31 -10.51 -5.32
N SER A 88 49.22 -11.21 -4.97
CA SER A 88 49.31 -12.51 -4.30
C SER A 88 49.93 -13.60 -5.17
N ALA A 89 49.62 -13.61 -6.47
CA ALA A 89 50.19 -14.58 -7.40
C ALA A 89 51.71 -14.40 -7.56
N VAL A 90 52.16 -13.15 -7.71
CA VAL A 90 53.59 -12.82 -7.77
C VAL A 90 54.31 -13.21 -6.47
N ALA A 91 53.69 -12.97 -5.32
CA ALA A 91 54.26 -13.36 -4.02
C ALA A 91 54.41 -14.89 -3.89
N MET A 92 53.40 -15.67 -4.32
CA MET A 92 53.47 -17.14 -4.30
C MET A 92 54.57 -17.66 -5.22
N ILE A 93 54.69 -17.11 -6.43
CA ILE A 93 55.74 -17.50 -7.39
C ILE A 93 57.13 -17.17 -6.83
N SER A 94 57.31 -16.00 -6.22
CA SER A 94 58.61 -15.63 -5.62
C SER A 94 58.98 -16.53 -4.43
N SER A 95 57.99 -16.96 -3.64
CA SER A 95 58.22 -17.86 -2.49
C SER A 95 58.63 -19.27 -2.94
N LEU A 96 58.05 -19.78 -4.04
CA LEU A 96 58.44 -21.08 -4.62
C LEU A 96 59.87 -21.05 -5.19
N LEU A 97 60.26 -19.95 -5.82
CA LEU A 97 61.61 -19.75 -6.33
C LEU A 97 62.66 -19.65 -5.21
N SER A 98 62.30 -19.01 -4.09
CA SER A 98 63.21 -18.89 -2.93
C SER A 98 63.53 -20.23 -2.26
N ILE A 99 62.63 -21.21 -2.33
CA ILE A 99 62.81 -22.53 -1.70
C ILE A 99 63.89 -23.35 -2.42
N GLN A 100 64.12 -23.12 -3.71
CA GLN A 100 65.12 -23.89 -4.47
C GLN A 100 66.57 -23.43 -4.25
N PHE A 101 66.77 -22.22 -3.72
CA PHE A 101 68.11 -21.62 -3.60
C PHE A 101 68.69 -21.62 -2.18
N VAL A 102 67.88 -21.88 -1.15
CA VAL A 102 68.33 -21.75 0.25
C VAL A 102 67.79 -22.91 1.10
N ASP A 103 68.69 -23.82 1.48
CA ASP A 103 68.42 -24.92 2.42
C ASP A 103 68.37 -24.43 3.88
N SER A 104 67.56 -23.40 4.15
CA SER A 104 67.34 -22.89 5.51
C SER A 104 65.90 -23.06 5.93
N ILE A 105 65.71 -23.78 7.05
CA ILE A 105 64.40 -24.07 7.66
C ILE A 105 63.59 -22.80 7.92
N VAL A 106 64.26 -21.68 8.23
CA VAL A 106 63.62 -20.39 8.53
C VAL A 106 62.86 -19.84 7.31
N VAL A 107 63.44 -19.98 6.11
CA VAL A 107 62.83 -19.52 4.85
C VAL A 107 61.59 -20.36 4.52
N THR A 108 61.64 -21.67 4.78
CA THR A 108 60.53 -22.59 4.54
C THR A 108 59.33 -22.25 5.43
N VAL A 109 59.56 -21.94 6.71
CA VAL A 109 58.50 -21.55 7.65
C VAL A 109 57.89 -20.20 7.28
N ALA A 110 58.70 -19.20 6.93
CA ALA A 110 58.21 -17.89 6.52
C ALA A 110 57.35 -17.96 5.23
N SER A 111 57.76 -18.80 4.27
CA SER A 111 57.02 -19.02 3.02
C SER A 111 55.67 -19.70 3.27
N ALA A 112 55.62 -20.69 4.17
CA ALA A 112 54.38 -21.37 4.55
C ALA A 112 53.37 -20.41 5.22
N LEU A 113 53.85 -19.53 6.11
CA LEU A 113 53.00 -18.51 6.75
C LEU A 113 52.41 -17.51 5.75
N ASN A 114 53.21 -17.07 4.77
CA ASN A 114 52.74 -16.17 3.72
C ASN A 114 51.67 -16.82 2.83
N LEU A 115 51.83 -18.10 2.49
CA LEU A 115 50.79 -18.88 1.79
C LEU A 115 49.50 -18.96 2.60
N GLY A 116 49.61 -19.20 3.92
CA GLY A 116 48.48 -19.21 4.84
C GLY A 116 47.73 -17.87 4.87
N MET A 117 48.47 -16.75 4.97
CA MET A 117 47.85 -15.43 4.95
C MET A 117 47.20 -15.08 3.60
N GLY A 118 47.80 -15.51 2.47
CA GLY A 118 47.20 -15.36 1.15
C GLY A 118 45.84 -16.07 1.04
N LEU A 119 45.75 -17.28 1.58
CA LEU A 119 44.50 -18.05 1.63
C LEU A 119 43.43 -17.38 2.51
N LEU A 120 43.83 -16.85 3.67
CA LEU A 120 42.92 -16.11 4.56
C LEU A 120 42.33 -14.87 3.88
N VAL A 121 43.14 -14.09 3.18
CA VAL A 121 42.67 -12.89 2.46
C VAL A 121 41.68 -13.25 1.36
N LEU A 122 41.90 -14.35 0.62
CA LEU A 122 40.96 -14.84 -0.40
C LEU A 122 39.59 -15.23 0.21
N LEU A 123 39.59 -15.87 1.38
CA LEU A 123 38.37 -16.22 2.09
C LEU A 123 37.61 -14.97 2.56
N GLN A 124 38.32 -13.99 3.10
CA GLN A 124 37.73 -12.71 3.52
C GLN A 124 37.13 -11.93 2.34
N GLN A 125 37.82 -11.90 1.18
CA GLN A 125 37.30 -11.26 -0.02
C GLN A 125 36.03 -11.94 -0.54
N ARG A 126 35.94 -13.27 -0.51
CA ARG A 126 34.70 -13.99 -0.84
C ARG A 126 33.55 -13.58 0.08
N LYS A 127 33.82 -13.42 1.38
CA LYS A 127 32.82 -13.01 2.36
C LYS A 127 32.35 -11.56 2.13
N LEU A 128 33.27 -10.65 1.81
CA LEU A 128 32.96 -9.25 1.49
C LEU A 128 32.14 -9.11 0.19
N ARG A 129 32.42 -9.93 -0.83
CA ARG A 129 31.61 -9.93 -2.07
C ARG A 129 30.16 -10.35 -1.82
N ARG A 130 29.92 -11.31 -0.91
CA ARG A 130 28.55 -11.67 -0.51
C ARG A 130 27.84 -10.53 0.21
N MET A 131 28.54 -9.76 1.04
CA MET A 131 27.94 -8.60 1.72
C MET A 131 27.55 -7.46 0.75
N GLY A 132 28.23 -7.33 -0.39
CA GLY A 132 27.86 -6.37 -1.43
C GLY A 132 26.49 -6.65 -2.06
N ASN A 133 26.15 -7.93 -2.27
CA ASN A 133 24.82 -8.31 -2.78
C ASN A 133 23.72 -8.08 -1.72
N LEU A 134 24.01 -8.34 -0.45
CA LEU A 134 23.10 -8.03 0.67
C LEU A 134 22.76 -6.55 0.76
N ARG A 135 23.69 -5.64 0.46
CA ARG A 135 23.38 -4.20 0.40
C ARG A 135 22.40 -3.87 -0.72
N ARG A 136 22.58 -4.46 -1.90
CA ARG A 136 21.63 -4.26 -3.01
C ARG A 136 20.25 -4.81 -2.69
N GLU A 137 20.18 -6.00 -2.09
CA GLU A 137 18.92 -6.59 -1.64
C GLU A 137 18.26 -5.73 -0.55
N HIS A 138 19.04 -5.18 0.38
CA HIS A 138 18.53 -4.28 1.42
C HIS A 138 18.02 -2.96 0.84
N ASP A 139 18.73 -2.36 -0.12
CA ASP A 139 18.29 -1.15 -0.80
C ASP A 139 17.02 -1.39 -1.62
N ASP A 140 16.90 -2.55 -2.28
CA ASP A 140 15.68 -2.94 -2.99
C ASP A 140 14.51 -3.17 -2.01
N LEU A 141 14.77 -3.78 -0.85
CA LEU A 141 13.78 -3.94 0.21
C LEU A 141 13.28 -2.58 0.73
N ARG A 142 14.19 -1.62 0.93
CA ARG A 142 13.84 -0.24 1.32
C ARG A 142 12.97 0.43 0.25
N ARG A 143 13.29 0.29 -1.03
CA ARG A 143 12.47 0.83 -2.13
C ARG A 143 11.07 0.24 -2.13
N ARG A 144 10.94 -1.09 -1.97
CA ARG A 144 9.64 -1.77 -1.88
C ARG A 144 8.85 -1.35 -0.65
N ALA A 145 9.51 -1.19 0.50
CA ALA A 145 8.86 -0.71 1.72
C ALA A 145 8.32 0.72 1.54
N ASN A 146 9.12 1.61 0.95
CA ASN A 146 8.69 2.99 0.65
C ASN A 146 7.52 3.02 -0.33
N PHE A 147 7.54 2.16 -1.35
CA PHE A 147 6.44 2.00 -2.29
C PHE A 147 5.15 1.56 -1.57
N PHE A 148 5.21 0.54 -0.70
CA PHE A 148 4.04 0.12 0.07
C PHE A 148 3.52 1.18 1.04
N TYR A 149 4.42 2.00 1.61
CA TYR A 149 4.01 3.14 2.42
C TYR A 149 3.23 4.17 1.59
N GLN A 150 3.70 4.50 0.39
CA GLN A 150 3.00 5.41 -0.52
C GLN A 150 1.65 4.85 -0.97
N GLU A 151 1.58 3.55 -1.27
CA GLU A 151 0.33 2.87 -1.65
C GLU A 151 -0.69 2.91 -0.50
N ARG A 152 -0.23 2.66 0.73
CA ARG A 152 -1.05 2.71 1.93
C ARG A 152 -1.57 4.12 2.21
N GLU A 153 -0.71 5.13 2.09
CA GLU A 153 -1.06 6.55 2.24
C GLU A 153 -2.15 6.95 1.22
N ARG A 154 -1.99 6.52 -0.04
CA ARG A 154 -2.98 6.77 -1.10
C ARG A 154 -4.32 6.12 -0.78
N LEU A 155 -4.30 4.88 -0.29
CA LEU A 155 -5.51 4.16 0.12
C LEU A 155 -6.17 4.83 1.34
N HIS A 156 -5.39 5.30 2.30
CA HIS A 156 -5.89 6.01 3.48
C HIS A 156 -6.58 7.31 3.11
N ARG A 157 -5.99 8.09 2.19
CA ARG A 157 -6.64 9.31 1.66
C ARG A 157 -7.92 9.00 0.88
N ALA A 158 -7.95 7.88 0.16
CA ALA A 158 -9.17 7.45 -0.51
C ALA A 158 -10.26 7.04 0.50
N GLN A 159 -9.88 6.40 1.60
CA GLN A 159 -10.76 6.08 2.71
C GLN A 159 -11.26 7.34 3.43
N GLU A 160 -10.41 8.30 3.76
CA GLU A 160 -10.83 9.57 4.38
C GLU A 160 -11.83 10.34 3.50
N ARG A 161 -11.63 10.35 2.18
CA ARG A 161 -12.61 10.96 1.26
C ARG A 161 -13.95 10.22 1.28
N LEU A 162 -13.93 8.90 1.44
CA LEU A 162 -15.15 8.10 1.61
C LEU A 162 -15.83 8.41 2.96
N ASP A 163 -15.06 8.53 4.03
CA ASP A 163 -15.59 8.86 5.36
C ASP A 163 -16.18 10.27 5.40
N GLN A 164 -15.56 11.25 4.72
CA GLN A 164 -16.12 12.59 4.56
C GLN A 164 -17.45 12.58 3.78
N THR A 165 -17.56 11.76 2.73
CA THR A 165 -18.81 11.62 1.99
C THR A 165 -19.89 10.91 2.81
N LEU A 166 -19.51 9.91 3.61
CA LEU A 166 -20.41 9.25 4.57
C LEU A 166 -20.87 10.19 5.70
N ALA A 167 -19.98 11.04 6.23
CA ALA A 167 -20.33 12.05 7.22
C ALA A 167 -21.32 13.08 6.66
N GLY A 168 -21.14 13.48 5.39
CA GLY A 168 -22.14 14.27 4.66
C GLY A 168 -23.50 13.56 4.61
N LEU A 169 -23.50 12.24 4.38
CA LEU A 169 -24.72 11.43 4.36
C LEU A 169 -25.50 11.46 5.67
N HIS A 170 -24.81 11.48 6.82
CA HIS A 170 -25.44 11.56 8.14
C HIS A 170 -26.09 12.92 8.43
N TYR A 171 -25.65 13.98 7.75
CA TYR A 171 -26.23 15.31 7.90
C TYR A 171 -27.58 15.45 7.16
N VAL A 172 -27.73 14.73 6.04
CA VAL A 172 -28.94 14.73 5.20
C VAL A 172 -30.22 14.29 5.95
N PRO A 173 -30.28 13.19 6.72
CA PRO A 173 -31.48 12.80 7.47
C PRO A 173 -31.85 13.81 8.56
N GLN A 174 -30.88 14.53 9.14
CA GLN A 174 -31.17 15.61 10.08
C GLN A 174 -31.85 16.80 9.38
N GLU A 175 -31.40 17.16 8.17
CA GLU A 175 -32.10 18.15 7.35
C GLU A 175 -33.48 17.66 6.93
N LEU A 176 -33.61 16.38 6.56
CA LEU A 176 -34.89 15.74 6.21
C LEU A 176 -35.88 15.84 7.38
N HIS A 177 -35.42 15.60 8.61
CA HIS A 177 -36.27 15.69 9.79
C HIS A 177 -36.67 17.14 10.12
N LYS A 178 -35.76 18.11 9.92
CA LYS A 178 -36.07 19.54 10.05
C LYS A 178 -37.04 20.01 8.96
N LEU A 179 -36.90 19.51 7.74
CA LEU A 179 -37.78 19.82 6.62
C LEU A 179 -39.15 19.18 6.75
N SER A 180 -39.27 17.96 7.26
CA SER A 180 -40.56 17.32 7.50
C SER A 180 -41.51 18.17 8.36
N LYS A 181 -40.98 19.08 9.20
CA LYS A 181 -41.77 20.03 10.00
C LYS A 181 -42.27 21.25 9.21
N ASN A 182 -41.61 21.60 8.10
CA ASN A 182 -42.01 22.66 7.17
C ASN A 182 -42.69 22.00 5.96
N LYS A 183 -43.88 22.40 5.54
CA LYS A 183 -44.68 21.67 4.53
C LYS A 183 -44.11 21.65 3.09
N ASP A 184 -42.80 21.80 2.91
CA ASP A 184 -42.10 21.81 1.62
C ASP A 184 -41.84 20.37 1.12
N VAL A 185 -42.91 19.71 0.68
CA VAL A 185 -42.88 18.34 0.12
C VAL A 185 -41.89 18.21 -1.05
N HIS A 186 -41.70 19.27 -1.84
CA HIS A 186 -40.81 19.24 -3.01
C HIS A 186 -39.34 19.05 -2.61
N ARG A 187 -38.87 19.77 -1.59
CA ARG A 187 -37.47 19.65 -1.14
C ARG A 187 -37.23 18.33 -0.40
N LEU A 188 -38.26 17.76 0.24
CA LEU A 188 -38.19 16.40 0.78
C LEU A 188 -37.97 15.35 -0.33
N MET A 189 -38.72 15.44 -1.44
CA MET A 189 -38.56 14.52 -2.57
C MET A 189 -37.15 14.61 -3.18
N GLU A 190 -36.63 15.83 -3.35
CA GLU A 190 -35.27 16.06 -3.87
C GLU A 190 -34.20 15.38 -3.01
N ILE A 191 -34.31 15.52 -1.67
CA ILE A 191 -33.34 14.91 -0.76
C ILE A 191 -33.44 13.38 -0.76
N VAL A 192 -34.64 12.80 -0.82
CA VAL A 192 -34.82 11.34 -0.89
C VAL A 192 -34.22 10.78 -2.20
N GLU A 193 -34.38 11.51 -3.31
CA GLU A 193 -33.77 11.14 -4.57
C GLU A 193 -32.22 11.21 -4.50
N GLU A 194 -31.67 12.27 -3.91
CA GLU A 194 -30.23 12.39 -3.68
C GLU A 194 -29.69 11.25 -2.79
N GLN A 195 -30.39 10.91 -1.71
CA GLN A 195 -30.03 9.78 -0.84
C GLN A 195 -30.00 8.47 -1.61
N LYS A 196 -31.00 8.22 -2.46
CA LYS A 196 -31.05 7.01 -3.28
C LYS A 196 -29.81 6.90 -4.19
N LEU A 197 -29.43 7.99 -4.86
CA LEU A 197 -28.25 8.03 -5.73
C LEU A 197 -26.96 7.75 -4.95
N VAL A 198 -26.80 8.33 -3.76
CA VAL A 198 -25.60 8.10 -2.96
C VAL A 198 -25.56 6.69 -2.39
N HIS A 199 -26.70 6.14 -1.95
CA HIS A 199 -26.79 4.73 -1.54
C HIS A 199 -26.41 3.77 -2.68
N GLU A 200 -26.85 4.04 -3.90
CA GLU A 200 -26.43 3.27 -5.09
C GLU A 200 -24.92 3.37 -5.33
N ALA A 201 -24.34 4.57 -5.18
CA ALA A 201 -22.90 4.78 -5.32
C ALA A 201 -22.08 4.02 -4.26
N ILE A 202 -22.51 4.06 -2.99
CA ILE A 202 -21.88 3.30 -1.89
C ILE A 202 -21.97 1.80 -2.16
N ARG A 203 -23.15 1.32 -2.57
CA ARG A 203 -23.37 -0.10 -2.90
C ARG A 203 -22.45 -0.57 -4.02
N LYS A 204 -22.29 0.24 -5.07
CA LYS A 204 -21.37 -0.03 -6.20
C LYS A 204 -19.91 -0.07 -5.74
N LYS A 205 -19.50 0.85 -4.87
CA LYS A 205 -18.15 0.87 -4.29
C LYS A 205 -17.84 -0.37 -3.46
N ILE A 206 -18.80 -0.81 -2.63
CA ILE A 206 -18.66 -2.04 -1.82
C ILE A 206 -18.54 -3.25 -2.73
N GLN A 207 -19.40 -3.37 -3.74
CA GLN A 207 -19.31 -4.45 -4.74
C GLN A 207 -17.94 -4.49 -5.43
N GLN A 208 -17.42 -3.32 -5.85
CA GLN A 208 -16.10 -3.24 -6.47
C GLN A 208 -14.98 -3.67 -5.52
N ARG A 209 -15.03 -3.24 -4.25
CA ARG A 209 -14.04 -3.62 -3.24
C ARG A 209 -14.07 -5.13 -2.97
N VAL A 210 -15.26 -5.70 -2.78
CA VAL A 210 -15.46 -7.13 -2.60
C VAL A 210 -14.92 -7.90 -3.80
N MET A 211 -15.28 -7.48 -5.02
CA MET A 211 -14.80 -8.12 -6.26
C MET A 211 -13.28 -8.08 -6.37
N GLN A 212 -12.65 -6.95 -6.06
CA GLN A 212 -11.18 -6.83 -6.05
C GLN A 212 -10.53 -7.78 -5.04
N GLN A 213 -11.10 -7.89 -3.84
CA GLN A 213 -10.61 -8.79 -2.81
C GLN A 213 -10.74 -10.25 -3.26
N LEU A 214 -11.91 -10.64 -3.80
CA LEU A 214 -12.15 -11.99 -4.33
C LEU A 214 -11.18 -12.30 -5.48
N LEU A 215 -11.02 -11.39 -6.44
CA LEU A 215 -10.08 -11.55 -7.55
C LEU A 215 -8.65 -11.72 -7.04
N GLY A 216 -8.25 -10.92 -6.06
CA GLY A 216 -6.93 -11.04 -5.43
C GLY A 216 -6.72 -12.38 -4.72
N VAL A 217 -7.77 -12.96 -4.14
CA VAL A 217 -7.72 -14.30 -3.52
C VAL A 217 -7.59 -15.39 -4.59
N VAL A 218 -8.34 -15.29 -5.69
CA VAL A 218 -8.30 -16.23 -6.82
C VAL A 218 -6.93 -16.23 -7.48
N VAL A 219 -6.40 -15.05 -7.83
CA VAL A 219 -5.06 -14.92 -8.46
C VAL A 219 -3.94 -15.41 -7.54
N LYS A 220 -4.09 -15.27 -6.22
CA LYS A 220 -3.11 -15.82 -5.25
C LYS A 220 -3.26 -17.32 -5.02
N ALA A 221 -4.38 -17.92 -5.41
CA ALA A 221 -4.62 -19.36 -5.26
C ALA A 221 -3.88 -20.14 -6.35
N ASP A 222 -3.84 -19.60 -7.57
CA ASP A 222 -3.06 -20.06 -8.71
C ASP A 222 -1.55 -19.88 -8.42
N ARG A 223 -0.87 -20.99 -8.11
CA ARG A 223 0.57 -20.96 -7.76
C ARG A 223 1.47 -21.17 -8.96
N ASP A 224 1.02 -21.93 -9.94
CA ASP A 224 1.76 -22.33 -11.13
C ASP A 224 1.48 -21.44 -12.35
N GLN A 225 0.52 -20.53 -12.26
CA GLN A 225 0.18 -19.51 -13.26
C GLN A 225 -0.34 -20.10 -14.57
N ASP A 226 -0.98 -21.27 -14.51
CA ASP A 226 -1.54 -21.94 -15.69
C ASP A 226 -3.00 -21.55 -15.97
N PHE A 227 -3.60 -20.72 -15.10
CA PHE A 227 -5.00 -20.29 -15.12
C PHE A 227 -6.05 -21.41 -15.00
N ALA A 228 -5.60 -22.64 -14.69
CA ALA A 228 -6.43 -23.77 -14.34
C ALA A 228 -6.35 -23.99 -12.82
N LEU A 229 -7.45 -24.43 -12.20
CA LEU A 229 -7.49 -24.64 -10.76
C LEU A 229 -7.38 -26.13 -10.47
N GLY A 230 -6.22 -26.55 -9.95
CA GLY A 230 -6.04 -27.92 -9.48
C GLY A 230 -6.91 -28.22 -8.24
N PRO A 231 -7.21 -29.49 -7.93
CA PRO A 231 -8.10 -29.86 -6.81
C PRO A 231 -7.60 -29.33 -5.45
N ARG A 232 -6.28 -29.32 -5.23
CA ARG A 232 -5.66 -28.75 -4.02
C ARG A 232 -5.79 -27.22 -3.96
N GLU A 233 -5.74 -26.55 -5.10
CA GLU A 233 -5.87 -25.09 -5.19
C GLU A 233 -7.32 -24.68 -4.97
N ILE A 234 -8.28 -25.48 -5.47
CA ILE A 234 -9.71 -25.30 -5.19
C ILE A 234 -9.98 -25.39 -3.69
N GLU A 235 -9.46 -26.40 -2.99
CA GLU A 235 -9.62 -26.50 -1.53
C GLU A 235 -9.02 -25.30 -0.78
N LEU A 236 -7.82 -24.86 -1.19
CA LEU A 236 -7.18 -23.69 -0.59
C LEU A 236 -7.96 -22.40 -0.90
N LEU A 237 -8.50 -22.28 -2.12
CA LEU A 237 -9.32 -21.17 -2.56
C LEU A 237 -10.61 -21.11 -1.73
N VAL A 238 -11.30 -22.22 -1.55
CA VAL A 238 -12.49 -22.34 -0.69
C VAL A 238 -12.20 -21.87 0.73
N LEU A 239 -11.09 -22.33 1.35
CA LEU A 239 -10.71 -21.92 2.69
C LEU A 239 -10.44 -20.41 2.79
N ARG A 240 -9.79 -19.83 1.77
CA ARG A 240 -9.54 -18.39 1.73
C ARG A 240 -10.81 -17.59 1.50
N LEU A 241 -11.72 -18.06 0.64
CA LEU A 241 -13.00 -17.41 0.39
C LEU A 241 -13.89 -17.40 1.63
N ARG A 242 -13.91 -18.49 2.42
CA ARG A 242 -14.59 -18.55 3.72
C ARG A 242 -14.06 -17.52 4.73
N SER A 243 -12.78 -17.12 4.61
CA SER A 243 -12.17 -16.15 5.53
C SER A 243 -12.47 -14.69 5.17
N VAL A 244 -13.07 -14.43 4.01
CA VAL A 244 -13.43 -13.07 3.60
C VAL A 244 -14.63 -12.60 4.41
N GLN A 245 -14.43 -11.56 5.21
CA GLN A 245 -15.49 -10.90 5.96
C GLN A 245 -16.49 -10.24 4.98
N ASP A 246 -17.74 -10.05 5.40
CA ASP A 246 -18.81 -9.39 4.63
C ASP A 246 -19.43 -10.17 3.46
N ILE A 247 -19.03 -11.43 3.25
CA ILE A 247 -19.57 -12.28 2.19
C ILE A 247 -20.07 -13.59 2.80
N GLU A 248 -21.28 -13.98 2.43
CA GLU A 248 -21.78 -15.33 2.63
C GLU A 248 -21.43 -16.17 1.40
N PHE A 249 -20.65 -17.22 1.65
CA PHE A 249 -20.05 -18.05 0.61
C PHE A 249 -20.65 -19.45 0.66
N HIS A 250 -21.33 -19.84 -0.41
CA HIS A 250 -21.93 -21.17 -0.55
C HIS A 250 -20.95 -22.13 -1.22
N GLU A 251 -20.17 -22.85 -0.41
CA GLU A 251 -19.11 -23.74 -0.90
C GLU A 251 -19.61 -24.85 -1.82
N GLU A 252 -20.76 -25.46 -1.51
CA GLU A 252 -21.27 -26.61 -2.26
C GLU A 252 -21.52 -26.24 -3.72
N ARG A 253 -22.16 -25.09 -3.95
CA ARG A 253 -22.42 -24.55 -5.29
C ARG A 253 -21.16 -24.13 -6.01
N PHE A 254 -20.22 -23.54 -5.27
CA PHE A 254 -18.92 -23.17 -5.83
C PHE A 254 -18.18 -24.40 -6.36
N ARG A 255 -18.23 -25.52 -5.63
CA ARG A 255 -17.62 -26.79 -6.07
C ARG A 255 -18.34 -27.42 -7.24
N GLU A 256 -19.68 -27.39 -7.24
CA GLU A 256 -20.49 -27.89 -8.35
C GLU A 256 -20.15 -27.15 -9.65
N MET A 257 -20.10 -25.81 -9.63
CA MET A 257 -19.75 -25.00 -10.80
C MET A 257 -18.31 -25.22 -11.28
N LEU A 258 -17.37 -25.48 -10.37
CA LEU A 258 -15.98 -25.76 -10.73
C LEU A 258 -15.76 -27.18 -11.23
N THR A 259 -16.72 -28.09 -11.05
CA THR A 259 -16.63 -29.45 -11.58
C THR A 259 -16.77 -29.45 -13.11
N ASP A 260 -17.57 -28.53 -13.65
CA ASP A 260 -17.78 -28.40 -15.09
C ASP A 260 -16.61 -27.68 -15.80
N ASP A 261 -16.11 -26.59 -15.21
CA ASP A 261 -15.02 -25.78 -15.78
C ASP A 261 -14.10 -25.25 -14.66
N PRO A 262 -13.01 -25.97 -14.32
CA PRO A 262 -12.05 -25.58 -13.29
C PRO A 262 -11.06 -24.51 -13.80
N SER A 263 -11.57 -23.44 -14.42
CA SER A 263 -10.76 -22.33 -14.90
C SER A 263 -10.97 -21.07 -14.06
N ILE A 264 -9.92 -20.26 -13.94
CA ILE A 264 -10.03 -18.93 -13.30
C ILE A 264 -11.06 -18.06 -14.04
N HIS A 265 -11.20 -18.24 -15.36
CA HIS A 265 -12.18 -17.52 -16.16
C HIS A 265 -13.63 -17.82 -15.74
N SER A 266 -13.94 -19.09 -15.41
CA SER A 266 -15.25 -19.48 -14.87
C SER A 266 -15.54 -18.77 -13.55
N VAL A 267 -14.56 -18.74 -12.64
CA VAL A 267 -14.67 -18.01 -11.36
C VAL A 267 -14.89 -16.51 -11.58
N ILE A 268 -14.13 -15.88 -12.48
CA ILE A 268 -14.29 -14.45 -12.81
C ILE A 268 -15.68 -14.18 -13.40
N ARG A 269 -16.19 -15.04 -14.28
CA ARG A 269 -17.54 -14.91 -14.84
C ARG A 269 -18.60 -14.96 -13.74
N MET A 270 -18.45 -15.84 -12.77
CA MET A 270 -19.33 -15.91 -11.59
C MET A 270 -19.17 -14.71 -10.65
N LEU A 271 -17.96 -14.16 -10.48
CA LEU A 271 -17.77 -12.91 -9.74
C LEU A 271 -18.43 -11.72 -10.45
N ARG A 272 -18.43 -11.73 -11.78
CA ARG A 272 -19.06 -10.69 -12.60
C ARG A 272 -20.59 -10.75 -12.53
N SER A 273 -21.20 -11.94 -12.47
CA SER A 273 -22.65 -12.07 -12.29
C SER A 273 -23.14 -11.53 -10.94
N MET A 274 -22.28 -11.42 -9.93
CA MET A 274 -22.59 -10.73 -8.67
C MET A 274 -22.69 -9.20 -8.84
N GLN A 275 -21.99 -8.63 -9.82
CA GLN A 275 -22.01 -7.18 -10.10
C GLN A 275 -23.22 -6.80 -10.97
N GLU A 276 -23.49 -7.62 -11.98
CA GLU A 276 -24.63 -7.49 -12.88
C GLU A 276 -25.87 -8.01 -12.14
N ARG A 277 -26.47 -7.16 -11.28
CA ARG A 277 -27.84 -7.39 -10.74
C ARG A 277 -28.89 -7.19 -11.83
N ASP A 278 -28.66 -7.77 -12.99
CA ASP A 278 -29.66 -7.78 -14.03
C ASP A 278 -30.66 -8.86 -13.65
N ASP A 279 -31.93 -8.46 -13.53
CA ASP A 279 -33.10 -9.25 -13.14
C ASP A 279 -33.31 -10.53 -13.98
N GLU A 280 -32.44 -10.77 -14.97
CA GLU A 280 -32.51 -11.81 -15.99
C GLU A 280 -31.98 -13.17 -15.49
N TYR A 281 -31.10 -13.22 -14.47
CA TYR A 281 -30.63 -14.47 -13.85
C TYR A 281 -31.41 -14.81 -12.57
N ARG A 282 -32.74 -14.89 -12.67
CA ARG A 282 -33.63 -15.11 -11.50
C ARG A 282 -33.71 -16.55 -10.98
N TYR A 283 -33.10 -17.53 -11.64
CA TYR A 283 -33.30 -18.95 -11.33
C TYR A 283 -32.10 -19.67 -10.70
N ALA A 284 -30.90 -19.07 -10.75
CA ALA A 284 -29.74 -19.63 -10.09
C ALA A 284 -29.51 -18.86 -8.80
N GLU A 285 -29.62 -19.55 -7.66
CA GLU A 285 -29.30 -18.93 -6.39
C GLU A 285 -27.80 -18.53 -6.37
N PRO A 286 -27.47 -17.29 -5.97
CA PRO A 286 -26.10 -16.77 -6.07
C PRO A 286 -25.14 -17.53 -5.16
N VAL A 287 -23.91 -17.78 -5.66
CA VAL A 287 -22.83 -18.42 -4.88
C VAL A 287 -22.26 -17.48 -3.81
N PHE A 288 -22.27 -16.18 -4.11
CA PHE A 288 -21.81 -15.13 -3.21
C PHE A 288 -22.95 -14.19 -2.90
N VAL A 289 -23.31 -14.09 -1.62
CA VAL A 289 -24.25 -13.09 -1.14
C VAL A 289 -23.47 -12.09 -0.30
N ILE A 290 -23.48 -10.82 -0.70
CA ILE A 290 -22.90 -9.75 0.10
C ILE A 290 -23.80 -9.58 1.31
N LYS A 291 -23.26 -9.76 2.52
CA LYS A 291 -24.02 -9.53 3.74
C LYS A 291 -24.46 -8.06 3.76
N PRO A 292 -25.74 -7.77 4.04
CA PRO A 292 -26.15 -6.38 4.23
C PRO A 292 -25.27 -5.78 5.34
N ILE A 293 -24.84 -4.53 5.13
CA ILE A 293 -24.17 -3.78 6.19
C ILE A 293 -25.18 -3.71 7.33
N ARG A 294 -24.87 -4.34 8.46
CA ARG A 294 -25.68 -4.21 9.67
C ARG A 294 -25.86 -2.72 9.92
N THR A 295 -27.08 -2.23 9.82
CA THR A 295 -27.38 -0.86 10.20
C THR A 295 -27.06 -0.71 11.69
N ALA A 296 -26.68 0.50 12.12
CA ALA A 296 -26.30 0.75 13.51
C ALA A 296 -27.38 0.32 14.52
N GLU A 297 -28.65 0.22 14.09
CA GLU A 297 -29.75 -0.35 14.89
C GLU A 297 -29.57 -1.84 15.20
N GLU A 298 -29.15 -2.66 14.23
CA GLU A 298 -28.92 -4.10 14.44
C GLU A 298 -27.71 -4.34 15.36
N VAL A 299 -26.72 -3.44 15.31
CA VAL A 299 -25.56 -3.47 16.22
C VAL A 299 -25.95 -3.00 17.63
N ALA A 300 -26.96 -2.14 17.75
CA ALA A 300 -27.47 -1.67 19.03
C ALA A 300 -28.31 -2.73 19.76
N GLU A 301 -29.07 -3.56 19.03
CA GLU A 301 -29.81 -4.69 19.63
C GLU A 301 -28.89 -5.81 20.13
N ASP A 302 -27.76 -6.07 19.48
CA ASP A 302 -26.78 -7.08 19.93
C ASP A 302 -25.99 -6.63 21.17
N GLN A 303 -26.07 -5.34 21.54
CA GLN A 303 -25.39 -4.75 22.70
C GLN A 303 -26.32 -4.43 23.86
N THR A 304 -27.62 -4.74 23.83
CA THR A 304 -28.36 -4.78 25.09
C THR A 304 -27.75 -5.92 25.91
N PRO A 305 -27.01 -5.63 26.99
CA PRO A 305 -26.55 -6.70 27.84
C PRO A 305 -27.80 -7.45 28.24
N GLU A 306 -27.84 -8.77 27.98
CA GLU A 306 -28.70 -9.64 28.75
C GLU A 306 -28.36 -9.31 30.19
N LEU A 307 -29.22 -8.49 30.81
CA LEU A 307 -29.22 -8.32 32.23
C LEU A 307 -29.62 -9.70 32.71
N ASP A 308 -28.60 -10.52 32.99
CA ASP A 308 -28.72 -11.76 33.71
C ASP A 308 -29.51 -11.42 34.98
N ASP A 309 -30.81 -11.63 34.91
CA ASP A 309 -31.75 -11.57 36.01
C ASP A 309 -31.50 -12.84 36.86
N GLU A 310 -30.24 -13.09 37.23
CA GLU A 310 -29.86 -13.93 38.35
C GLU A 310 -30.32 -13.20 39.60
N ARG A 311 -31.62 -13.26 39.87
CA ARG A 311 -32.12 -13.12 41.24
C ARG A 311 -31.49 -14.27 42.04
N PRO A 312 -30.59 -14.01 43.00
CA PRO A 312 -30.24 -15.05 43.95
C PRO A 312 -31.53 -15.39 44.71
N GLY A 313 -32.03 -16.60 44.49
CA GLY A 313 -33.11 -17.18 45.28
C GLY A 313 -32.67 -17.21 46.74
N VAL A 314 -33.09 -16.21 47.51
CA VAL A 314 -32.92 -16.17 48.95
C VAL A 314 -33.86 -17.22 49.52
N GLY A 315 -33.36 -18.46 49.62
CA GLY A 315 -33.98 -19.53 50.39
C GLY A 315 -33.91 -19.19 51.86
N PHE A 316 -34.90 -18.44 52.37
CA PHE A 316 -35.19 -18.37 53.79
C PHE A 316 -35.94 -19.65 54.19
N SER A 317 -35.24 -20.60 54.81
CA SER A 317 -35.85 -21.67 55.58
C SER A 317 -36.03 -21.19 57.02
N PHE A 318 -37.29 -21.13 57.47
CA PHE A 318 -37.69 -20.99 58.87
C PHE A 318 -37.87 -22.37 59.50
#